data_AF-C5BRI6-F1
#
_entry.id   AF-C5BRI6-F1
#
_cell.length_a   1.000
_cell.length_b   1.000
_cell.length_c   1.000
_cell.angle_alpha   90.00
_cell.angle_beta   90.00
_cell.angle_gamma   90.00
#
_symmetry.space_group_name_H-M   'P 1'
#
loop_
_entity.id
_entity.type
_entity.pdbx_description
1 polymer ?
#
loop_
_entity_poly.entity_id
_entity_poly.type
_entity_poly.pdbx_seq_one_letter_code
_entity_poly.pdbx_strand_id
1 'polypeptide(L)'
;MRSNFQSRLPGYTVIETDEPYPSSLTVARHANRDRRNRCQPVPFNLSTYLNDEQTLSLRHLESFGWQLAFVRRQLFRRPTVVVLNCNDNRYGVLDESGSIDMDRRLSLRH
;
A
#
# COMPACT_ATOMS: atom_id res chain seq x y z
N MET A 1 -27.24 38.47 -29.98
CA MET A 1 -26.06 38.32 -29.09
C MET A 1 -25.38 37.00 -29.42
N ARG A 2 -24.08 37.01 -29.70
CA ARG A 2 -23.28 35.83 -30.06
C ARG A 2 -22.83 35.11 -28.79
N SER A 3 -22.81 33.77 -28.78
CA SER A 3 -21.77 33.02 -28.09
C SER A 3 -21.59 31.62 -28.70
N ASN A 4 -20.54 31.52 -29.52
CA ASN A 4 -19.90 30.28 -29.93
C ASN A 4 -19.32 29.57 -28.70
N PHE A 5 -19.68 28.30 -28.48
CA PHE A 5 -18.81 27.38 -27.75
C PHE A 5 -18.33 26.30 -28.72
N GLN A 6 -17.13 26.53 -29.27
CA GLN A 6 -16.34 25.48 -29.91
C GLN A 6 -15.77 24.58 -28.81
N SER A 7 -16.28 23.36 -28.68
CA SER A 7 -15.55 22.28 -28.01
C SER A 7 -14.86 21.43 -29.06
N ARG A 8 -13.55 21.63 -29.19
CA ARG A 8 -12.62 20.79 -29.96
C ARG A 8 -12.43 19.47 -29.21
N LEU A 9 -13.10 18.40 -29.63
CA LEU A 9 -12.66 17.04 -29.29
C LEU A 9 -12.37 16.29 -30.60
N PRO A 10 -11.12 15.84 -30.82
CA PRO A 10 -10.76 15.06 -31.98
C PRO A 10 -11.15 13.59 -31.77
N GLY A 11 -11.76 12.99 -32.79
CA GLY A 11 -11.48 11.60 -33.13
C GLY A 11 -12.36 10.49 -32.53
N TYR A 12 -13.69 10.65 -32.49
CA TYR A 12 -14.57 9.48 -32.59
C TYR A 12 -15.48 9.65 -33.81
N THR A 13 -15.16 8.94 -34.89
CA THR A 13 -16.15 8.68 -35.93
C THR A 13 -17.20 7.77 -35.32
N VAL A 14 -18.42 8.29 -35.18
CA VAL A 14 -19.61 7.47 -34.92
C VAL A 14 -19.80 6.61 -36.16
N ILE A 15 -19.36 5.35 -36.08
CA ILE A 15 -19.73 4.35 -37.07
C ILE A 15 -21.12 3.90 -36.64
N GLU A 16 -22.14 4.47 -37.28
CA GLU A 16 -23.52 4.00 -37.18
C GLU A 16 -23.64 2.71 -38.00
N THR A 17 -23.04 1.64 -37.49
CA THR A 17 -23.33 0.28 -37.94
C THR A 17 -24.45 -0.26 -37.08
N ASP A 18 -25.57 -0.56 -37.72
CA ASP A 18 -26.76 -1.23 -37.19
C ASP A 18 -26.45 -2.70 -36.82
N GLU A 19 -25.44 -2.89 -35.97
CA GLU A 19 -25.07 -4.18 -35.40
C GLU A 19 -25.42 -4.16 -33.91
N PRO A 20 -26.27 -5.10 -33.43
CA PRO A 20 -26.70 -5.10 -32.06
C PRO A 20 -25.50 -5.38 -31.17
N TYR A 21 -25.07 -4.35 -30.43
CA TYR A 21 -24.19 -4.51 -29.28
C TYR A 21 -24.72 -5.68 -28.44
N PRO A 22 -23.92 -6.71 -28.11
CA PRO A 22 -24.34 -7.73 -27.18
C PRO A 22 -24.53 -7.07 -25.82
N SER A 23 -25.77 -6.67 -25.55
CA SER A 23 -26.21 -6.18 -24.26
C SER A 23 -26.06 -7.31 -23.26
N SER A 24 -25.45 -6.99 -22.12
CA SER A 24 -25.27 -7.83 -20.95
C SER A 24 -24.01 -8.72 -20.99
N LEU A 25 -22.85 -8.07 -21.03
CA LEU A 25 -21.74 -8.54 -20.20
C LEU A 25 -22.32 -8.75 -18.79
N THR A 26 -22.44 -10.02 -18.38
CA THR A 26 -22.54 -10.41 -16.99
C THR A 26 -21.52 -9.57 -16.24
N VAL A 27 -21.99 -8.52 -15.56
CA VAL A 27 -21.17 -7.76 -14.62
C VAL A 27 -20.90 -8.77 -13.52
N ALA A 28 -19.82 -9.53 -13.69
CA ALA A 28 -19.28 -10.38 -12.66
C ALA A 28 -19.14 -9.45 -11.47
N ARG A 29 -20.04 -9.66 -10.49
CA ARG A 29 -19.99 -9.02 -9.18
C ARG A 29 -18.57 -9.27 -8.72
N HIS A 30 -17.71 -8.27 -8.86
CA HIS A 30 -16.41 -8.30 -8.23
C HIS A 30 -16.77 -8.18 -6.76
N ALA A 31 -17.02 -9.33 -6.13
CA ALA A 31 -17.01 -9.45 -4.70
C ALA A 31 -15.76 -8.70 -4.27
N ASN A 32 -15.99 -7.61 -3.54
CA ASN A 32 -14.95 -6.71 -3.08
C ASN A 32 -14.16 -7.49 -2.03
N ARG A 33 -13.42 -8.51 -2.49
CA ARG A 33 -12.49 -9.30 -1.71
C ARG A 33 -11.40 -8.31 -1.42
N ASP A 34 -11.51 -7.68 -0.27
CA ASP A 34 -10.55 -6.72 0.22
C ASP A 34 -9.15 -7.32 0.01
N ARG A 35 -8.41 -6.75 -0.95
CA ARG A 35 -7.08 -7.22 -1.32
C ARG A 35 -6.11 -7.11 -0.13
N ARG A 36 -6.47 -6.33 0.90
CA ARG A 36 -5.72 -6.14 2.13
C ARG A 36 -5.78 -7.37 3.05
N ASN A 37 -6.83 -8.19 2.95
CA ASN A 37 -7.05 -9.30 3.88
C ASN A 37 -6.26 -10.58 3.56
N ARG A 38 -5.43 -10.58 2.50
CA ARG A 38 -4.64 -11.76 2.09
C ARG A 38 -3.17 -11.68 2.46
N CYS A 39 -2.70 -10.55 2.97
CA CYS A 39 -1.32 -10.39 3.39
C CYS A 39 -1.29 -10.33 4.92
N GLN A 40 -0.65 -11.32 5.55
CA GLN A 40 -0.39 -11.23 6.98
C GLN A 40 0.40 -9.94 7.29
N PRO A 41 0.17 -9.32 8.47
CA PRO A 41 0.88 -8.11 8.88
C PRO A 41 2.40 -8.26 8.82
N VAL A 42 2.86 -9.47 9.14
CA VAL A 42 4.24 -9.91 9.00
C VAL A 42 4.33 -10.86 7.79
N PRO A 43 5.12 -10.54 6.76
CA PRO A 43 5.32 -11.44 5.64
C PRO A 43 6.21 -12.63 6.01
N PHE A 44 5.95 -13.80 5.40
CA PHE A 44 6.77 -15.01 5.59
C PHE A 44 8.25 -14.79 5.20
N ASN A 45 8.49 -14.01 4.13
CA ASN A 45 9.85 -13.69 3.66
C ASN A 45 10.26 -12.27 4.09
N LEU A 46 10.58 -12.10 5.37
CA LEU A 46 11.00 -10.80 5.92
C LEU A 46 12.27 -10.24 5.29
N SER A 47 13.24 -11.12 5.00
CA SER A 47 14.52 -10.78 4.36
C SER A 47 14.37 -10.12 2.99
N THR A 48 13.22 -10.24 2.32
CA THR A 48 12.96 -9.54 1.04
C THR A 48 12.61 -8.07 1.24
N TYR A 49 12.18 -7.67 2.44
CA TYR A 49 11.72 -6.31 2.74
C TYR A 49 12.71 -5.51 3.58
N LEU A 50 13.62 -6.19 4.27
CA LEU A 50 14.65 -5.62 5.11
C LEU A 50 15.99 -5.66 4.37
N ASN A 51 16.79 -4.60 4.49
CA ASN A 51 18.20 -4.67 4.12
C ASN A 51 19.03 -5.31 5.26
N ASP A 52 20.33 -5.49 5.03
CA ASP A 52 21.21 -6.13 6.00
C ASP A 52 21.32 -5.33 7.31
N GLU A 53 21.49 -4.01 7.22
CA GLU A 53 21.55 -3.11 8.39
C GLU A 53 20.27 -3.18 9.24
N GLN A 54 19.11 -3.13 8.60
CA GLN A 54 17.81 -3.27 9.25
C GLN A 54 17.64 -4.65 9.87
N THR A 55 18.14 -5.71 9.23
CA THR A 55 18.08 -7.06 9.78
C THR A 55 18.94 -7.18 11.03
N LEU A 56 20.14 -6.61 11.03
CA LEU A 56 21.02 -6.57 12.20
C LEU A 56 20.40 -5.74 13.33
N SER A 57 19.91 -4.55 13.03
CA SER A 57 19.23 -3.69 14.00
C SER A 57 17.98 -4.33 14.57
N LEU A 58 17.17 -5.00 13.76
CA LEU A 58 15.97 -5.69 14.23
C LEU A 58 16.33 -6.78 15.26
N ARG A 59 17.35 -7.60 14.99
CA ARG A 59 17.83 -8.62 15.93
C ARG A 59 18.37 -8.01 17.23
N HIS A 60 19.07 -6.88 17.12
CA HIS A 60 19.53 -6.15 18.29
C HIS A 60 18.34 -5.67 19.12
N LEU A 61 17.36 -5.00 18.49
CA LEU A 61 16.14 -4.50 19.11
C LEU A 61 15.29 -5.62 19.74
N GLU A 62 15.23 -6.80 19.12
CA GLU A 62 14.58 -8.00 19.67
C GLU A 62 15.15 -8.39 21.03
N SER A 63 16.46 -8.21 21.24
CA SER A 63 17.11 -8.46 22.53
C SER A 63 16.69 -7.46 23.62
N PHE A 64 16.24 -6.26 23.23
CA PHE A 64 15.72 -5.21 24.14
C PHE A 64 14.19 -5.27 24.32
N GLY A 65 13.53 -6.32 23.81
CA GLY A 65 12.08 -6.48 23.96
C GLY A 65 11.25 -5.74 22.91
N TRP A 66 11.87 -5.30 21.81
CA TRP A 66 11.12 -4.86 20.65
C TRP A 66 10.75 -6.05 19.77
N GLN A 67 9.64 -5.96 19.05
CA GLN A 67 9.19 -6.99 18.14
C GLN A 67 8.71 -6.35 16.85
N LEU A 68 8.84 -7.07 15.75
CA LEU A 68 8.26 -6.64 14.49
C LEU A 68 6.73 -6.63 14.59
N ALA A 69 6.12 -5.46 14.39
CA ALA A 69 4.67 -5.32 14.39
C ALA A 69 4.08 -5.63 13.01
N PHE A 70 4.53 -4.88 11.99
CA PHE A 70 4.07 -5.04 10.61
C PHE A 70 4.95 -4.28 9.63
N VAL A 71 4.85 -4.61 8.35
CA VAL A 71 5.56 -3.91 7.26
C VAL A 71 4.56 -3.18 6.36
N ARG A 72 4.66 -1.85 6.28
CA ARG A 72 3.81 -1.02 5.40
C ARG A 72 4.39 -0.97 4.00
N ARG A 73 3.58 -1.30 3.00
CA ARG A 73 3.94 -1.21 1.58
C ARG A 73 3.13 -0.10 0.94
N GLN A 74 3.68 1.11 0.93
CA GLN A 74 3.04 2.22 0.23
C GLN A 74 3.31 2.08 -1.28
N LEU A 75 2.33 2.48 -2.09
CA LEU A 75 2.51 2.57 -3.53
C LEU A 75 3.68 3.52 -3.83
N PHE A 76 4.63 3.05 -4.64
CA PHE A 76 5.80 3.82 -5.09
C PHE A 76 6.78 4.27 -3.99
N ARG A 77 6.73 3.69 -2.78
CA ARG A 77 7.76 3.92 -1.75
C ARG A 77 8.34 2.60 -1.25
N ARG A 78 9.52 2.69 -0.65
CA ARG A 78 10.16 1.55 0.05
C ARG A 78 9.24 1.02 1.15
N PRO A 79 9.28 -0.30 1.42
CA PRO A 79 8.56 -0.88 2.53
C PRO A 79 9.04 -0.26 3.85
N THR A 80 8.11 0.24 4.65
CA THR A 80 8.41 0.81 5.97
C THR A 80 8.19 -0.27 7.02
N VAL A 81 9.24 -0.60 7.76
CA VAL A 81 9.20 -1.61 8.82
C VAL A 81 8.80 -0.92 10.13
N VAL A 82 7.75 -1.43 10.77
CA VAL A 82 7.27 -0.90 12.06
C VAL A 82 7.51 -1.95 13.13
N VAL A 83 8.15 -1.51 14.21
CA VAL A 83 8.43 -2.30 15.40
C VAL A 83 7.57 -1.80 16.57
N LEU A 84 7.24 -2.70 17.48
CA LEU A 84 6.50 -2.45 18.71
C LEU A 84 7.39 -2.80 19.89
N ASN A 85 7.49 -1.91 20.87
CA ASN A 85 8.09 -2.20 22.15
C ASN A 85 7.06 -2.90 23.04
N CYS A 86 7.34 -4.13 23.47
CA CYS A 86 6.43 -4.92 24.31
C CYS A 86 6.27 -4.35 25.73
N ASN A 87 7.25 -3.59 26.21
CA ASN A 87 7.24 -3.02 27.56
C ASN A 87 6.41 -1.73 27.61
N ASP A 88 6.62 -0.84 26.63
CA ASP A 88 6.03 0.50 26.65
C ASP A 88 4.80 0.65 25.72
N ASN A 89 4.45 -0.41 24.98
CA ASN A 89 3.42 -0.39 23.93
C ASN A 89 3.61 0.76 22.92
N ARG A 90 4.87 1.10 22.64
CA ARG A 90 5.26 2.18 21.72
C ARG A 90 5.64 1.62 20.36
N TYR A 91 5.23 2.33 19.32
CA TYR A 91 5.63 2.01 17.95
C TYR A 91 6.84 2.83 17.54
N GLY A 92 7.76 2.18 16.83
CA GLY A 92 8.88 2.83 16.17
C GLY A 92 8.97 2.40 14.71
N VAL A 93 9.55 3.25 13.88
CA VAL A 93 9.81 2.96 12.48
C VAL A 93 11.29 2.69 12.30
N LEU A 94 11.63 1.54 11.72
CA LEU A 94 13.01 1.20 11.40
C LEU A 94 13.35 1.76 10.02
N ASP A 95 14.30 2.70 9.97
CA ASP A 95 14.76 3.34 8.74
C ASP A 95 15.77 2.45 7.98
N GLU A 96 16.11 2.81 6.74
CA GLU A 96 17.06 2.07 5.90
C GLU A 96 18.48 2.05 6.50
N SER A 97 18.83 3.02 7.34
CA SER A 97 20.10 3.07 8.08
C SER A 97 20.14 2.14 9.30
N GLY A 98 19.06 1.41 9.59
CA GLY A 98 18.95 0.58 10.80
C GLY A 98 18.68 1.38 12.08
N SER A 99 18.44 2.69 12.00
CA SER A 99 18.02 3.51 13.14
C SER A 99 16.51 3.44 13.36
N ILE A 100 16.09 3.49 14.63
CA ILE A 100 14.68 3.53 15.01
C ILE A 100 14.22 4.98 15.20
N ASP A 101 13.18 5.36 14.47
CA ASP A 101 12.51 6.65 14.55
C ASP A 101 11.17 6.48 15.28
N MET A 102 11.10 7.02 16.51
CA MET A 102 9.90 6.96 17.35
C MET A 102 8.98 8.17 17.17
N ASP A 103 9.47 9.26 16.58
CA ASP A 103 8.70 10.50 16.41
C ASP A 103 7.87 10.49 15.12
N ARG A 104 8.10 9.49 14.27
CA ARG A 104 7.37 9.33 13.01
C ARG A 104 5.87 9.14 13.28
N ARG A 105 5.07 10.16 12.94
CA ARG A 105 3.61 10.11 13.09
C ARG A 105 3.01 8.98 12.25
N LEU A 106 2.69 7.87 12.90
CA LEU A 106 1.96 6.75 12.31
C LEU A 106 0.45 7.04 12.38
N SER A 107 -0.18 7.25 11.22
CA SER A 107 -1.65 7.35 11.13
C SER A 107 -2.27 5.95 11.26
N LEU A 108 -2.37 5.45 12.48
CA LEU A 108 -3.12 4.24 12.81
C LEU A 108 -4.62 4.58 12.81
N ARG A 109 -5.43 3.76 12.14
CA ARG A 109 -6.89 3.87 12.17
C ARG A 109 -7.41 2.73 13.03
N HIS A 110 -8.22 3.05 14.04
CA HIS A 110 -8.97 2.08 14.83
C HIS A 110 -10.17 1.57 14.02
#